data_AF-A0A6A0H4Y6-F1
#
_entry.id   AF-A0A6A0H4Y6-F1
#
_cell.length_a   1.000
_cell.length_b   1.000
_cell.length_c   1.000
_cell.angle_alpha   90.00
_cell.angle_beta   90.00
_cell.angle_gamma   90.00
#
_symmetry.space_group_name_H-M   'P 1'
#
loop_
_entity.id
_entity.type
_entity.pdbx_description
1 polymer ?
#
loop_
_entity_poly.entity_id
_entity_poly.type
_entity_poly.pdbx_seq_one_letter_code
_entity_poly.pdbx_strand_id
1 'polypeptide(L)'
;MAQWSLQREFMEMPPVTRVYTSACVITTLLVQMDIVTPFNLYFNPTLIIKHYQVWRLVTTFLFLGPIGFNFVLNMIFTYRYCRMLEEGSFRGRTADFVLMMLFGGACMLVFTMFFSLLFLGQAFTIMIVYVWARRNPFIRMNFFGFTFNAPYLPWVLLGFSYLLGNSVMVDLLGIAVGHLYFFLEDVFPQRSGGVRILKTPEFL
;
A
#
# COMPACT_ATOMS: atom_id res chain seq x y z
N MET A 1 9.35 -6.29 30.28
CA MET A 1 8.44 -7.24 29.60
C MET A 1 8.01 -6.75 28.21
N ALA A 2 7.63 -5.47 28.02
CA ALA A 2 7.22 -4.94 26.71
C ALA A 2 8.32 -4.94 25.62
N GLN A 3 9.60 -4.75 25.97
CA GLN A 3 10.70 -4.80 24.98
C GLN A 3 10.85 -6.19 24.35
N TRP A 4 10.66 -7.25 25.14
CA TRP A 4 10.73 -8.62 24.66
C TRP A 4 9.54 -9.03 23.80
N SER A 5 8.35 -8.46 24.03
CA SER A 5 7.18 -8.70 23.18
C SER A 5 7.31 -8.02 21.82
N LEU A 6 7.77 -6.77 21.77
CA LEU A 6 7.96 -6.04 20.52
C LEU A 6 9.04 -6.67 19.63
N GLN A 7 10.15 -7.11 20.23
CA GLN A 7 11.21 -7.79 19.49
C GLN A 7 10.72 -9.10 18.89
N ARG A 8 9.92 -9.88 19.63
CA ARG A 8 9.32 -11.12 19.09
C ARG A 8 8.34 -10.82 17.97
N GLU A 9 7.42 -9.87 18.17
CA GLU A 9 6.49 -9.48 17.13
C GLU A 9 7.22 -9.03 15.86
N PHE A 10 8.29 -8.22 15.98
CA PHE A 10 9.11 -7.78 14.86
C PHE A 10 9.84 -8.93 14.14
N MET A 11 10.32 -9.92 14.88
CA MET A 11 10.99 -11.09 14.29
C MET A 11 10.00 -12.06 13.65
N GLU A 12 8.76 -12.11 14.13
CA GLU A 12 7.65 -12.87 13.54
C GLU A 12 7.07 -12.18 12.29
N MET A 13 7.39 -10.90 12.05
CA MET A 13 6.91 -10.21 10.86
C MET A 13 7.53 -10.83 9.60
N PRO A 14 6.71 -11.06 8.57
CA PRO A 14 7.21 -11.43 7.24
C PRO A 14 8.21 -10.41 6.70
N PRO A 15 9.20 -10.85 5.91
CA PRO A 15 10.34 -10.03 5.53
C PRO A 15 9.94 -8.74 4.80
N VAL A 16 9.02 -8.82 3.83
CA VAL A 16 8.66 -7.66 3.00
C VAL A 16 7.81 -6.67 3.80
N THR A 17 6.83 -7.19 4.53
CA THR A 17 5.99 -6.40 5.45
C THR A 17 6.84 -5.65 6.45
N ARG A 18 7.81 -6.33 7.07
CA ARG A 18 8.73 -5.75 8.06
C ARG A 18 9.57 -4.61 7.48
N VAL A 19 10.16 -4.81 6.29
CA VAL A 19 10.97 -3.78 5.63
C VAL A 19 10.10 -2.58 5.28
N TYR A 20 8.91 -2.81 4.70
CA TYR A 20 8.02 -1.74 4.27
C TYR A 20 7.50 -0.90 5.44
N THR A 21 6.98 -1.53 6.50
CA THR A 21 6.46 -0.81 7.67
C THR A 21 7.56 -0.05 8.41
N SER A 22 8.75 -0.65 8.54
CA SER A 22 9.92 0.02 9.13
C SER A 22 10.31 1.25 8.32
N ALA A 23 10.34 1.14 6.99
CA ALA A 23 10.65 2.25 6.10
C ALA A 23 9.61 3.39 6.23
N CYS A 24 8.33 3.08 6.36
CA CYS A 24 7.29 4.08 6.61
C CYS A 24 7.49 4.79 7.97
N VAL A 25 7.75 4.04 9.05
CA VAL A 25 8.01 4.62 10.38
C VAL A 25 9.24 5.51 10.35
N ILE A 26 10.35 5.04 9.79
CA ILE A 26 11.61 5.79 9.70
C ILE A 26 11.40 7.07 8.88
N THR A 27 10.72 6.99 7.73
CA THR A 27 10.46 8.16 6.88
C THR A 27 9.64 9.21 7.63
N THR A 28 8.59 8.82 8.34
CA THR A 28 7.78 9.76 9.13
C THR A 28 8.56 10.34 10.31
N LEU A 29 9.42 9.56 10.98
CA LEU A 29 10.30 10.09 12.04
C LEU A 29 11.32 11.10 11.52
N LEU A 30 11.93 10.84 10.36
CA LEU A 30 12.87 11.78 9.72
C LEU A 30 12.19 13.10 9.37
N VAL A 31 10.91 13.06 8.97
CA VAL A 31 10.11 14.26 8.75
C VAL A 31 9.77 14.97 10.06
N GLN A 32 9.42 14.22 11.11
CA GLN A 32 9.11 14.80 12.42
C GLN A 32 10.33 15.48 13.07
N MET A 33 11.53 14.96 12.83
CA MET A 33 12.78 15.52 13.33
C MET A 33 13.30 16.70 12.47
N ASP A 34 12.53 17.14 11.47
CA ASP A 34 12.91 18.18 10.49
C ASP A 34 14.23 17.88 9.73
N ILE A 35 14.67 16.61 9.72
CA ILE A 35 15.83 16.17 8.94
C ILE A 35 15.48 16.17 7.45
N VAL A 36 14.24 15.79 7.12
CA VAL A 36 13.73 15.76 5.75
C VAL A 36 12.41 16.50 5.69
N THR A 37 12.29 17.49 4.80
CA THR A 37 11.02 18.17 4.61
C THR A 37 10.04 17.32 3.79
N PRO A 38 8.72 17.39 4.02
CA PRO A 38 7.72 16.74 3.16
C PRO A 38 7.86 17.14 1.68
N PHE A 39 8.37 18.35 1.43
CA PHE A 39 8.70 18.85 0.09
C PHE A 39 9.81 18.05 -0.63
N ASN A 40 10.65 17.33 0.10
CA ASN A 40 11.64 16.44 -0.50
C ASN A 40 11.08 15.05 -0.84
N LEU A 41 9.91 14.71 -0.30
CA LEU A 41 9.31 13.38 -0.42
C LEU A 41 8.18 13.30 -1.46
N TYR A 42 7.50 14.42 -1.76
CA TYR A 42 6.37 14.39 -2.70
C TYR A 42 6.78 14.10 -4.14
N PHE A 43 5.82 13.57 -4.91
CA PHE A 43 6.01 13.22 -6.30
C PHE A 43 6.03 14.48 -7.16
N ASN A 44 7.13 14.73 -7.86
CA ASN A 44 7.25 15.83 -8.80
C ASN A 44 7.93 15.35 -10.09
N PRO A 45 7.17 15.14 -11.19
CA PRO A 45 7.72 14.57 -12.43
C PRO A 45 8.78 15.49 -13.06
N THR A 46 8.61 16.82 -12.94
CA THR A 46 9.58 17.79 -13.46
C THR A 46 10.92 17.69 -12.75
N LEU A 47 10.92 17.58 -11.41
CA LEU A 47 12.15 17.43 -10.62
C LEU A 47 12.81 16.06 -10.84
N ILE A 48 12.01 15.01 -11.02
CA ILE A 48 12.53 13.66 -11.27
C ILE A 48 13.25 13.61 -12.63
N ILE A 49 12.62 14.13 -13.69
CA ILE A 49 13.14 14.06 -15.05
C ILE A 49 14.27 15.08 -15.28
N LYS A 50 14.13 16.31 -14.79
CA LYS A 50 15.11 17.38 -15.05
C LYS A 50 16.27 17.43 -14.05
N HIS A 51 16.06 16.98 -12.81
CA HIS A 51 17.07 17.07 -11.73
C HIS A 51 17.48 15.70 -11.16
N TYR A 52 17.09 14.60 -11.82
CA TYR A 52 17.48 13.23 -11.47
C TYR A 52 17.19 12.83 -10.00
N GLN A 53 16.14 13.38 -9.40
CA GLN A 53 15.75 13.09 -8.01
C GLN A 53 14.98 11.77 -7.91
N VAL A 54 15.62 10.66 -8.27
CA VAL A 54 15.00 9.33 -8.41
C VAL A 54 14.45 8.75 -7.10
N TRP A 55 14.98 9.16 -5.95
CA TRP A 55 14.48 8.72 -4.64
C TRP A 55 13.00 9.10 -4.43
N ARG A 56 12.53 10.18 -5.07
CA ARG A 56 11.12 10.60 -5.01
C ARG A 56 10.15 9.56 -5.55
N LEU A 57 10.62 8.66 -6.42
CA LEU A 57 9.78 7.56 -6.92
C LEU A 57 9.45 6.54 -5.82
N VAL A 58 10.30 6.43 -4.80
CA VAL A 58 10.14 5.46 -3.70
C VAL A 58 9.57 6.15 -2.47
N THR A 59 10.11 7.31 -2.10
CA THR A 59 9.73 8.01 -0.86
C THR A 59 8.26 8.45 -0.82
N THR A 60 7.63 8.66 -1.97
CA THR A 60 6.20 9.01 -2.10
C THR A 60 5.27 7.93 -1.56
N PHE A 61 5.72 6.67 -1.60
CA PHE A 61 4.98 5.52 -1.08
C PHE A 61 5.22 5.31 0.41
N LEU A 62 6.40 5.70 0.90
CA LEU A 62 6.79 5.53 2.31
C LEU A 62 6.18 6.57 3.23
N PHE A 63 5.82 7.75 2.71
CA PHE A 63 5.20 8.80 3.51
C PHE A 63 3.67 8.63 3.61
N LEU A 64 3.20 8.23 4.79
CA LEU A 64 1.77 8.07 5.11
C LEU A 64 1.14 9.32 5.75
N GLY A 65 1.87 10.42 5.82
CA GLY A 65 1.44 11.65 6.50
C GLY A 65 2.22 11.94 7.79
N PRO A 66 1.99 13.13 8.38
CA PRO A 66 2.60 13.53 9.65
C PRO A 66 2.10 12.67 10.81
N ILE A 67 2.86 12.64 11.91
CA ILE A 67 2.46 11.88 13.10
C ILE A 67 1.13 12.41 13.63
N GLY A 68 0.14 11.52 13.70
CA GLY A 68 -1.21 11.84 14.15
C GLY A 68 -2.14 10.63 14.02
N PHE A 69 -3.42 10.82 14.34
CA PHE A 69 -4.43 9.77 14.29
C PHE A 69 -4.51 9.10 12.90
N ASN A 70 -4.49 9.91 11.84
CA ASN A 70 -4.51 9.45 10.46
C ASN A 70 -3.33 8.52 10.12
N PHE A 71 -2.11 8.93 10.50
CA PHE A 71 -0.90 8.13 10.29
C PHE A 71 -0.98 6.78 11.02
N VAL A 72 -1.40 6.78 12.29
CA VAL A 72 -1.53 5.55 13.08
C VAL A 72 -2.51 4.58 12.42
N LEU A 73 -3.67 5.07 11.98
CA LEU A 73 -4.68 4.26 11.33
C LEU A 73 -4.20 3.69 9.99
N ASN A 74 -3.57 4.52 9.14
CA ASN A 74 -2.96 4.07 7.88
C ASN A 74 -1.83 3.04 8.12
N MET A 75 -1.01 3.24 9.15
CA MET A 75 0.05 2.31 9.52
C MET A 75 -0.52 0.95 9.98
N ILE A 76 -1.56 0.95 10.83
CA ILE A 76 -2.21 -0.28 11.29
C ILE A 76 -2.76 -1.08 10.11
N PHE A 77 -3.45 -0.43 9.18
CA PHE A 77 -3.97 -1.12 7.99
C PHE A 77 -2.88 -1.63 7.08
N THR A 78 -1.86 -0.81 6.84
CA THR A 78 -0.70 -1.21 6.05
C THR A 78 -0.06 -2.46 6.63
N TYR A 79 0.31 -2.43 7.90
CA TYR A 79 0.92 -3.56 8.58
C TYR A 79 0.02 -4.81 8.54
N ARG A 80 -1.25 -4.67 8.93
CA ARG A 80 -2.19 -5.79 9.01
C ARG A 80 -2.38 -6.48 7.67
N TYR A 81 -2.70 -5.71 6.62
CA TYR A 81 -3.04 -6.31 5.32
C TYR A 81 -1.82 -6.72 4.50
N CYS A 82 -0.67 -6.05 4.65
CA CYS A 82 0.60 -6.56 4.12
C CYS A 82 0.91 -7.94 4.71
N ARG A 83 0.86 -8.06 6.05
CA ARG A 83 1.12 -9.33 6.73
C ARG A 83 0.16 -10.43 6.27
N MET A 84 -1.14 -10.14 6.23
CA MET A 84 -2.15 -11.11 5.80
C MET A 84 -2.00 -11.55 4.33
N LEU A 85 -1.52 -10.67 3.45
CA LEU A 85 -1.23 -11.04 2.07
C LEU A 85 0.05 -11.88 1.97
N GLU A 86 1.12 -11.48 2.64
CA GLU A 86 2.42 -12.17 2.59
C GLU A 86 2.38 -13.56 3.25
N GLU A 87 1.70 -13.70 4.40
CA GLU A 87 1.53 -15.00 5.09
C GLU A 87 0.38 -15.84 4.52
N GLY A 88 -0.61 -15.19 3.89
CA GLY A 88 -1.79 -15.84 3.34
C GLY A 88 -1.62 -16.15 1.85
N SER A 89 -2.01 -15.19 1.00
CA SER A 89 -2.08 -15.38 -0.46
C SER A 89 -0.71 -15.65 -1.10
N PHE A 90 0.35 -15.07 -0.57
CA PHE A 90 1.71 -15.13 -1.12
C PHE A 90 2.68 -15.97 -0.27
N ARG A 91 2.17 -16.87 0.57
CA ARG A 91 3.00 -17.72 1.41
C ARG A 91 3.96 -18.55 0.56
N GLY A 92 5.27 -18.41 0.81
CA GLY A 92 6.31 -19.08 0.03
C GLY A 92 6.54 -18.50 -1.39
N ARG A 93 5.86 -17.42 -1.75
CA ARG A 93 5.97 -16.71 -3.03
C ARG A 93 6.17 -15.21 -2.79
N THR A 94 7.19 -14.87 -2.02
CA THR A 94 7.54 -13.48 -1.67
C THR A 94 7.81 -12.63 -2.91
N ALA A 95 8.39 -13.23 -3.95
CA ALA A 95 8.64 -12.55 -5.22
C ALA A 95 7.33 -12.12 -5.94
N ASP A 96 6.28 -12.93 -5.91
CA ASP A 96 4.95 -12.57 -6.44
C ASP A 96 4.34 -11.38 -5.66
N PHE A 97 4.59 -11.29 -4.34
CA PHE A 97 4.15 -10.15 -3.51
C PHE A 97 4.92 -8.87 -3.83
N VAL A 98 6.25 -8.95 -4.00
CA VAL A 98 7.06 -7.81 -4.44
C VAL A 98 6.64 -7.35 -5.84
N LEU A 99 6.34 -8.28 -6.75
CA LEU A 99 5.83 -7.95 -8.08
C LEU A 99 4.50 -7.19 -8.00
N MET A 100 3.57 -7.61 -7.13
CA MET A 100 2.33 -6.87 -6.89
C MET A 100 2.60 -5.43 -6.45
N MET A 101 3.52 -5.24 -5.50
CA MET A 101 3.89 -3.92 -5.00
C MET A 101 4.53 -3.05 -6.10
N LEU A 102 5.44 -3.62 -6.91
CA LEU A 102 6.08 -2.92 -8.02
C LEU A 102 5.07 -2.55 -9.12
N PHE A 103 4.18 -3.48 -9.47
CA PHE A 103 3.10 -3.23 -10.43
C PHE A 103 2.19 -2.09 -9.95
N GLY A 104 1.76 -2.16 -8.69
CA GLY A 104 0.95 -1.13 -8.06
C GLY A 104 1.63 0.24 -8.08
N GLY A 105 2.89 0.29 -7.66
CA GLY A 105 3.69 1.50 -7.66
C GLY A 105 3.86 2.08 -9.07
N ALA A 106 4.20 1.26 -10.05
CA ALA A 106 4.35 1.70 -11.45
C ALA A 106 3.05 2.27 -12.02
N CYS A 107 1.92 1.59 -11.82
CA CYS A 107 0.62 2.11 -12.25
C CYS A 107 0.29 3.45 -11.58
N MET A 108 0.48 3.56 -10.26
CA MET A 108 0.22 4.81 -9.53
C MET A 108 1.11 5.95 -10.01
N LEU A 109 2.39 5.71 -10.30
CA LEU A 109 3.29 6.73 -10.85
C LEU A 109 2.81 7.24 -12.21
N VAL A 110 2.32 6.33 -13.07
CA VAL A 110 1.74 6.70 -14.37
C VAL A 110 0.48 7.55 -14.19
N PHE A 111 -0.45 7.14 -13.34
CA PHE A 111 -1.67 7.91 -13.09
C PHE A 111 -1.39 9.28 -12.47
N THR A 112 -0.45 9.36 -11.53
CA THR A 112 -0.10 10.64 -10.88
C THR A 112 0.47 11.67 -11.84
N MET A 113 1.10 11.26 -12.95
CA MET A 113 1.52 12.20 -14.00
C MET A 113 0.34 12.97 -14.62
N PHE A 114 -0.87 12.41 -14.59
CA PHE A 114 -2.09 13.08 -15.09
C PHE A 114 -2.85 13.84 -14.00
N PHE A 115 -2.89 13.30 -12.77
CA PHE A 115 -3.73 13.84 -11.68
C PHE A 115 -2.98 14.72 -10.67
N SER A 116 -1.66 14.91 -10.81
CA SER A 116 -0.83 15.76 -9.94
C SER A 116 -0.99 15.49 -8.43
N LEU A 117 -1.11 14.22 -8.05
CA LEU A 117 -1.18 13.80 -6.65
C LEU A 117 0.19 13.90 -5.97
N LEU A 118 0.23 14.46 -4.76
CA LEU A 118 1.48 14.75 -4.05
C LEU A 118 2.08 13.52 -3.35
N PHE A 119 1.24 12.73 -2.68
CA PHE A 119 1.66 11.59 -1.87
C PHE A 119 0.86 10.34 -2.26
N LEU A 120 1.55 9.20 -2.35
CA LEU A 120 1.01 7.94 -2.85
C LEU A 120 0.92 6.85 -1.78
N GLY A 121 1.49 7.06 -0.59
CA GLY A 121 1.48 6.06 0.48
C GLY A 121 0.09 5.60 0.89
N GLN A 122 -0.87 6.52 1.04
CA GLN A 122 -2.25 6.17 1.35
C GLN A 122 -2.94 5.38 0.21
N ALA A 123 -2.74 5.80 -1.05
CA ALA A 123 -3.24 5.06 -2.22
C ALA A 123 -2.70 3.62 -2.22
N PHE A 124 -1.43 3.45 -1.87
CA PHE A 124 -0.77 2.16 -1.79
C PHE A 124 -1.36 1.27 -0.68
N THR A 125 -1.60 1.83 0.51
CA THR A 125 -2.33 1.14 1.58
C THR A 125 -3.71 0.66 1.11
N ILE A 126 -4.47 1.53 0.43
CA ILE A 126 -5.79 1.20 -0.09
C ILE A 126 -5.72 0.10 -1.16
N MET A 127 -4.72 0.10 -2.03
CA MET A 127 -4.50 -0.97 -3.01
C MET A 127 -4.26 -2.32 -2.32
N ILE A 128 -3.37 -2.37 -1.33
CA ILE A 128 -3.07 -3.58 -0.54
C ILE A 128 -4.36 -4.11 0.12
N VAL A 129 -5.10 -3.21 0.78
CA VAL A 129 -6.39 -3.53 1.41
C VAL A 129 -7.36 -4.10 0.38
N TYR A 130 -7.45 -3.47 -0.80
CA TYR A 130 -8.35 -3.88 -1.87
C TYR A 130 -8.05 -5.29 -2.36
N VAL A 131 -6.78 -5.59 -2.68
CA VAL A 131 -6.38 -6.92 -3.16
C VAL A 131 -6.70 -7.99 -2.11
N TRP A 132 -6.35 -7.73 -0.85
CA TRP A 132 -6.68 -8.63 0.25
C TRP A 132 -8.20 -8.85 0.38
N ALA A 133 -8.98 -7.77 0.36
CA ALA A 133 -10.43 -7.79 0.49
C ALA A 133 -11.11 -8.62 -0.62
N ARG A 134 -10.64 -8.47 -1.86
CA ARG A 134 -11.18 -9.21 -3.02
C ARG A 134 -10.82 -10.68 -3.02
N ARG A 135 -9.66 -11.04 -2.48
CA ARG A 135 -9.23 -12.44 -2.30
C ARG A 135 -9.92 -13.15 -1.14
N ASN A 136 -10.51 -12.41 -0.20
CA ASN A 136 -11.16 -12.95 0.99
C ASN A 136 -12.65 -12.55 1.11
N PRO A 137 -13.50 -12.81 0.08
CA PRO A 137 -14.84 -12.22 0.00
C PRO A 137 -15.81 -12.66 1.11
N PHE A 138 -15.57 -13.82 1.71
CA PHE A 138 -16.44 -14.41 2.75
C PHE A 138 -16.06 -14.01 4.17
N ILE A 139 -14.95 -13.30 4.37
CA ILE A 139 -14.54 -12.85 5.70
C ILE A 139 -15.43 -11.70 6.13
N ARG A 140 -16.11 -11.88 7.27
CA ARG A 140 -16.84 -10.81 7.94
C ARG A 140 -15.88 -9.96 8.76
N MET A 141 -16.02 -8.66 8.62
CA MET A 141 -15.20 -7.66 9.29
C MET A 141 -16.07 -6.80 10.19
N ASN A 142 -15.48 -6.34 11.29
CA ASN A 142 -16.05 -5.31 12.13
C ASN A 142 -15.11 -4.11 12.11
N PHE A 143 -15.62 -2.94 11.74
CA PHE A 143 -14.89 -1.69 11.76
C PHE A 143 -15.73 -0.63 12.46
N PHE A 144 -15.24 -0.13 13.60
CA PHE A 144 -15.94 0.87 14.43
C PHE A 144 -17.41 0.52 14.75
N GLY A 145 -17.71 -0.77 14.98
CA GLY A 145 -19.04 -1.26 15.31
C GLY A 145 -19.91 -1.63 14.10
N PHE A 146 -19.49 -1.30 12.89
CA PHE A 146 -20.16 -1.71 11.65
C PHE A 146 -19.64 -3.07 11.20
N THR A 147 -20.56 -3.99 10.91
CA THR A 147 -20.22 -5.31 10.38
C THR A 147 -20.50 -5.39 8.88
N PHE A 148 -19.51 -5.84 8.10
CA PHE A 148 -19.62 -6.00 6.65
C PHE A 148 -18.64 -7.05 6.12
N ASN A 149 -18.79 -7.47 4.86
CA ASN A 149 -17.86 -8.42 4.23
C ASN A 149 -16.63 -7.71 3.69
N ALA A 150 -15.47 -8.39 3.69
CA ALA A 150 -14.18 -7.82 3.30
C ALA A 150 -14.17 -6.99 2.00
N PRO A 151 -14.88 -7.35 0.90
CA PRO A 151 -14.89 -6.56 -0.34
C PRO A 151 -15.35 -5.10 -0.17
N TYR A 152 -16.13 -4.80 0.88
CA TYR A 152 -16.60 -3.45 1.18
C TYR A 152 -15.59 -2.61 1.96
N LEU A 153 -14.54 -3.24 2.51
CA LEU A 153 -13.55 -2.56 3.33
C LEU A 153 -12.92 -1.34 2.66
N PRO A 154 -12.42 -1.38 1.40
CA PRO A 154 -11.79 -0.22 0.78
C PRO A 154 -12.74 0.98 0.65
N TRP A 155 -14.03 0.72 0.46
CA TRP A 155 -15.07 1.74 0.37
C TRP A 155 -15.39 2.36 1.73
N VAL A 156 -15.41 1.54 2.78
CA VAL A 156 -15.54 2.02 4.17
C VAL A 156 -14.33 2.88 4.56
N LEU A 157 -13.12 2.46 4.17
CA LEU A 157 -11.91 3.25 4.39
C LEU A 157 -11.95 4.58 3.63
N LEU A 158 -12.40 4.59 2.37
CA LEU A 158 -12.60 5.83 1.61
C LEU A 158 -13.55 6.80 2.31
N GLY A 159 -14.69 6.31 2.82
CA GLY A 159 -15.62 7.13 3.59
C GLY A 159 -14.97 7.71 4.85
N PHE A 160 -14.19 6.91 5.57
CA PHE A 160 -13.46 7.37 6.75
C PHE A 160 -12.34 8.36 6.42
N SER A 161 -11.60 8.13 5.34
CA SER A 161 -10.57 9.03 4.83
C SER A 161 -11.16 10.39 4.48
N TYR A 162 -12.34 10.43 3.85
CA TYR A 162 -13.05 11.67 3.56
C TYR A 162 -13.42 12.43 4.84
N LEU A 163 -13.93 11.73 5.87
CA LEU A 163 -14.25 12.34 7.17
C LEU A 163 -13.02 12.91 7.88
N LEU A 164 -11.85 12.29 7.68
CA LEU A 164 -10.56 12.78 8.19
C LEU A 164 -9.94 13.91 7.33
N GLY A 165 -10.61 14.35 6.26
CA GLY A 165 -10.14 15.42 5.39
C GLY A 165 -9.06 14.99 4.38
N ASN A 166 -8.89 13.69 4.12
CA ASN A 166 -7.98 13.23 3.08
C ASN A 166 -8.58 13.39 1.68
N SER A 167 -7.70 13.38 0.68
CA SER A 167 -8.11 13.41 -0.72
C SER A 167 -8.75 12.08 -1.14
N VAL A 168 -10.03 12.12 -1.49
CA VAL A 168 -10.77 10.97 -2.03
C VAL A 168 -10.15 10.43 -3.32
N MET A 169 -9.51 11.29 -4.12
CA MET A 169 -8.87 10.90 -5.37
C MET A 169 -7.70 9.93 -5.16
N VAL A 170 -6.98 10.08 -4.04
CA VAL A 170 -5.88 9.18 -3.66
C VAL A 170 -6.42 7.78 -3.37
N ASP A 171 -7.54 7.69 -2.64
CA ASP A 171 -8.16 6.41 -2.31
C ASP A 171 -8.79 5.75 -3.54
N LEU A 172 -9.46 6.52 -4.40
CA LEU A 172 -10.00 6.02 -5.66
C LEU A 172 -8.90 5.47 -6.58
N LEU A 173 -7.74 6.14 -6.63
CA LEU A 173 -6.58 5.62 -7.36
C LEU A 173 -6.11 4.28 -6.79
N GLY A 174 -6.01 4.17 -5.46
CA GLY A 174 -5.68 2.91 -4.78
C GLY A 174 -6.65 1.77 -5.12
N ILE A 175 -7.96 2.06 -5.11
CA ILE A 175 -9.01 1.10 -5.48
C ILE A 175 -8.89 0.70 -6.95
N ALA A 176 -8.69 1.65 -7.86
CA ALA A 176 -8.60 1.40 -9.29
C ALA A 176 -7.38 0.53 -9.64
N VAL A 177 -6.21 0.86 -9.09
CA VAL A 177 -4.97 0.09 -9.30
C VAL A 177 -5.08 -1.30 -8.65
N GLY A 178 -5.68 -1.39 -7.46
CA GLY A 178 -5.95 -2.68 -6.81
C GLY A 178 -6.90 -3.56 -7.63
N HIS A 179 -7.93 -2.96 -8.23
CA HIS A 179 -8.84 -3.66 -9.13
C HIS A 179 -8.14 -4.13 -10.40
N LEU A 180 -7.30 -3.28 -11.00
CA LEU A 180 -6.52 -3.63 -12.18
C LEU A 180 -5.61 -4.83 -11.90
N TYR A 181 -4.86 -4.81 -10.79
CA TYR A 181 -4.02 -5.95 -10.40
C TYR A 181 -4.85 -7.21 -10.18
N PHE A 182 -5.92 -7.14 -9.39
CA PHE A 182 -6.79 -8.29 -9.11
C PHE A 182 -7.42 -8.84 -10.41
N PHE A 183 -7.83 -7.98 -11.33
CA PHE A 183 -8.38 -8.41 -12.60
C PHE A 183 -7.34 -9.15 -13.44
N LEU A 184 -6.12 -8.61 -13.55
CA LEU A 184 -5.05 -9.20 -14.37
C LEU A 184 -4.50 -10.50 -13.78
N GLU A 185 -4.41 -10.60 -12.45
CA GLU A 185 -3.80 -11.75 -11.78
C GLU A 185 -4.82 -12.84 -11.43
N ASP A 186 -5.99 -12.47 -10.90
CA ASP A 186 -6.95 -13.45 -10.35
C ASP A 186 -8.09 -13.76 -11.35
N VAL A 187 -8.55 -12.78 -12.15
CA VAL A 187 -9.73 -12.96 -13.02
C VAL A 187 -9.34 -13.36 -14.46
N PHE A 188 -8.37 -12.67 -15.05
CA PHE A 188 -7.99 -12.84 -16.45
C PHE A 188 -7.48 -14.27 -16.76
N PRO A 189 -6.63 -14.90 -15.92
CA PRO A 189 -6.16 -16.27 -16.20
C PRO A 189 -7.25 -17.33 -16.10
N GLN A 190 -8.36 -17.05 -15.41
CA GLN A 190 -9.47 -18.00 -15.24
C GLN A 190 -10.50 -17.94 -16.39
N ARG A 191 -10.41 -16.93 -17.27
CA ARG A 191 -11.27 -16.84 -18.46
C ARG A 191 -10.77 -17.77 -19.57
N SER A 192 -11.66 -18.20 -20.45
CA SER A 192 -11.32 -19.00 -21.63
C SER A 192 -10.30 -18.25 -22.51
N GLY A 193 -9.09 -18.79 -22.63
CA GLY A 193 -7.97 -18.13 -23.33
C GLY A 193 -7.12 -17.19 -22.46
N GLY A 194 -7.36 -17.15 -21.15
CA GLY A 194 -6.59 -16.36 -20.19
C GLY A 194 -5.15 -16.85 -20.06
N VAL A 195 -4.19 -15.92 -20.10
CA VAL A 195 -2.77 -16.19 -19.86
C VAL A 195 -2.35 -15.41 -18.62
N ARG A 196 -1.48 -15.98 -17.78
CA ARG A 196 -0.90 -15.24 -16.66
C ARG A 196 0.09 -14.21 -17.20
N ILE A 197 -0.36 -12.95 -17.29
CA ILE A 197 0.42 -11.83 -17.84
C ILE A 197 1.53 -11.43 -16.87
N LEU A 198 1.24 -11.41 -15.57
CA LEU A 198 2.18 -11.08 -14.51
C LEU A 198 2.97 -12.33 -14.10
N LYS A 199 3.98 -12.69 -14.89
CA LYS A 199 4.96 -13.70 -14.47
C LYS A 199 6.07 -13.04 -13.68
N THR A 200 6.33 -13.59 -12.50
CA THR A 200 7.47 -13.20 -11.68
C THR A 200 8.76 -13.55 -12.42
N PRO A 201 9.61 -12.56 -12.72
CA PRO A 201 10.87 -12.83 -13.39
C PRO A 201 11.83 -13.55 -12.44
N GLU A 202 12.66 -14.45 -12.97
CA GLU A 202 13.54 -15.33 -12.17
C GLU A 202 14.60 -14.59 -11.33
N PHE A 203 14.79 -13.29 -11.54
CA PHE A 203 15.75 -12.46 -10.79
C PHE A 203 15.20 -11.86 -9.48
N LEU A 204 13.89 -11.98 -9.22
CA LEU A 204 13.20 -11.52 -8.00
C LEU A 204 13.02 -12.67 -7.01
#